data_AF-A0A1L8DGA8-F1
#
_entry.id   AF-A0A1L8DGA8-F1
#
_cell.length_a   1.000
_cell.length_b   1.000
_cell.length_c   1.000
_cell.angle_alpha   90.00
_cell.angle_beta   90.00
_cell.angle_gamma   90.00
#
_symmetry.space_group_name_H-M   'P 1'
#
loop_
_entity.id
_entity.type
_entity.pdbx_description
1 polymer ?
#
loop_
_entity_poly.entity_id
_entity_poly.type
_entity_poly.pdbx_seq_one_letter_code
_entity_poly.pdbx_strand_id
1 'polypeptide(L)'
;VHLGDSIILPGDGASHTEVIFRYIVFRPIIGEVITGKIRSCSREGVHVTLGFFDDILIPPAVLQHPSRFEETEQAWVWEYPLEDGGKHDLFMDIGENIKFRVTGEVFEEASPVGGYTLPDDKNSLTATTDKTPYKIFGAINESGLGLLSWWAQDNAQDNVNGDDDGEDGIEENT
;
A
#
# COMPACT_ATOMS: atom_id res chain seq x y z
N VAL A 1 -17.19 23.20 -10.94
CA VAL A 1 -18.01 23.41 -9.73
C VAL A 1 -19.27 24.15 -10.18
N HIS A 2 -20.44 23.71 -9.72
CA HIS A 2 -21.71 24.37 -9.96
C HIS A 2 -22.25 24.84 -8.61
N LEU A 3 -22.70 26.08 -8.56
CA LEU A 3 -23.24 26.73 -7.38
C LEU A 3 -24.72 27.03 -7.69
N GLY A 4 -25.60 26.54 -6.82
CA GLY A 4 -27.02 26.85 -6.86
C GLY A 4 -27.33 28.22 -6.26
N ASP A 5 -28.63 28.50 -6.09
CA ASP A 5 -29.07 29.73 -5.46
C ASP A 5 -28.75 29.74 -3.95
N SER A 6 -28.46 30.93 -3.44
CA SER A 6 -28.14 31.13 -2.04
C SER A 6 -29.40 31.58 -1.29
N ILE A 7 -29.82 30.82 -0.28
CA ILE A 7 -31.02 31.07 0.50
C ILE A 7 -30.70 31.34 1.98
N ILE A 8 -31.51 32.18 2.62
CA ILE A 8 -31.48 32.41 4.07
C ILE A 8 -32.65 31.64 4.68
N LEU A 9 -32.36 30.77 5.65
CA LEU A 9 -33.40 29.97 6.31
C LEU A 9 -34.06 30.78 7.44
N PRO A 10 -35.38 30.70 7.64
CA PRO A 10 -36.02 31.40 8.76
C PRO A 10 -35.45 30.96 10.11
N GLY A 11 -35.00 31.91 10.93
CA GLY A 11 -34.37 31.64 12.23
C GLY A 11 -32.86 31.38 12.17
N ASP A 12 -32.28 31.35 10.97
CA ASP A 12 -30.84 31.25 10.75
C ASP A 12 -30.38 32.40 9.83
N GLY A 13 -29.41 33.19 10.28
CA GLY A 13 -28.86 34.32 9.52
C GLY A 13 -27.85 33.91 8.44
N ALA A 14 -27.50 32.61 8.35
CA ALA A 14 -26.50 32.12 7.42
C ALA A 14 -27.06 31.90 5.99
N SER A 15 -26.18 32.13 5.01
CA SER A 15 -26.44 31.82 3.59
C SER A 15 -26.15 30.36 3.30
N HIS A 16 -27.15 29.67 2.77
CA HIS A 16 -27.08 28.26 2.38
C HIS A 16 -27.08 28.15 0.86
N THR A 17 -26.04 27.55 0.30
CA THR A 17 -25.86 27.40 -1.14
C THR A 17 -25.60 25.94 -1.47
N GLU A 18 -26.40 25.37 -2.38
CA GLU A 18 -26.13 24.03 -2.89
C GLU A 18 -24.89 24.06 -3.80
N VAL A 19 -23.98 23.11 -3.63
CA VAL A 19 -22.73 23.04 -4.40
C VAL A 19 -22.52 21.65 -4.98
N ILE A 20 -22.34 21.59 -6.29
CA ILE A 20 -21.86 20.40 -7.00
C ILE A 20 -20.39 20.61 -7.34
N PHE A 21 -19.52 19.82 -6.74
CA PHE A 21 -18.08 19.93 -6.92
C PHE A 21 -17.46 18.57 -7.24
N ARG A 22 -16.21 18.60 -7.69
CA ARG A 22 -15.37 17.42 -7.84
C ARG A 22 -14.23 17.56 -6.86
N TYR A 23 -13.84 16.46 -6.25
CA TYR A 23 -12.68 16.39 -5.38
C TYR A 23 -11.87 15.14 -5.71
N ILE A 24 -10.59 15.15 -5.36
CA ILE A 24 -9.69 14.03 -5.60
C ILE A 24 -9.84 13.07 -4.42
N VAL A 25 -10.02 11.79 -4.72
CA VAL A 25 -10.13 10.71 -3.73
C VAL A 25 -9.00 9.73 -3.97
N PHE A 26 -8.32 9.35 -2.90
CA PHE A 26 -7.44 8.20 -2.92
C PHE A 26 -8.28 6.94 -2.77
N ARG A 27 -8.44 6.20 -3.87
CA ARG A 27 -9.08 4.88 -3.91
C ARG A 27 -8.41 4.06 -5.00
N PRO A 28 -7.33 3.32 -4.68
CA PRO A 28 -6.61 2.53 -5.66
C PRO A 28 -7.45 1.38 -6.20
N ILE A 29 -7.13 0.94 -7.40
CA ILE A 29 -7.88 -0.09 -8.11
C ILE A 29 -7.33 -1.46 -7.73
N ILE A 30 -8.21 -2.46 -7.59
CA ILE A 30 -7.78 -3.86 -7.42
C ILE A 30 -6.94 -4.27 -8.63
N GLY A 31 -5.74 -4.78 -8.37
CA GLY A 31 -4.73 -5.12 -9.38
C GLY A 31 -3.71 -4.02 -9.64
N GLU A 32 -3.91 -2.79 -9.14
CA GLU A 32 -2.95 -1.70 -9.24
C GLU A 32 -1.67 -2.03 -8.44
N VAL A 33 -0.52 -1.71 -9.02
CA VAL A 33 0.78 -1.90 -8.37
C VAL A 33 1.27 -0.57 -7.83
N ILE A 34 1.50 -0.51 -6.52
CA ILE A 34 1.88 0.71 -5.80
C ILE A 34 3.20 0.47 -5.07
N THR A 35 4.02 1.51 -4.97
CA THR A 35 5.23 1.49 -4.15
C THR A 35 5.00 2.31 -2.88
N GLY A 36 5.17 1.67 -1.73
CA GLY A 36 5.11 2.29 -0.41
C GLY A 36 6.34 1.97 0.42
N LYS A 37 6.30 2.29 1.71
CA LYS A 37 7.35 1.96 2.67
C LYS A 37 6.84 1.03 3.74
N ILE A 38 7.67 0.11 4.20
CA ILE A 38 7.33 -0.74 5.34
C ILE A 38 7.27 0.13 6.59
N ARG A 39 6.11 0.19 7.24
CA ARG A 39 5.91 0.91 8.50
C ARG A 39 6.29 0.03 9.70
N SER A 40 5.83 -1.22 9.67
CA SER A 40 6.10 -2.22 10.69
C SER A 40 5.76 -3.61 10.17
N CYS A 41 6.30 -4.63 10.82
CA CYS A 41 6.00 -6.02 10.54
C CYS A 41 5.40 -6.64 11.82
N SER A 42 4.40 -7.50 11.64
CA SER A 42 3.70 -8.18 12.72
C SER A 42 3.31 -9.59 12.27
N ARG A 43 2.82 -10.43 13.20
CA ARG A 43 2.30 -11.75 12.83
C ARG A 43 1.10 -11.69 11.87
N GLU A 44 0.36 -10.58 11.89
CA GLU A 44 -0.77 -10.36 10.97
C GLU A 44 -0.29 -10.10 9.53
N GLY A 45 0.96 -9.65 9.36
CA GLY A 45 1.55 -9.34 8.06
C GLY A 45 2.47 -8.12 8.11
N VAL A 46 2.77 -7.61 6.91
CA VAL A 46 3.59 -6.42 6.69
C VAL A 46 2.67 -5.21 6.56
N HIS A 47 2.87 -4.21 7.42
CA HIS A 47 2.14 -2.94 7.38
C HIS A 47 2.90 -1.94 6.52
N VAL A 48 2.21 -1.31 5.58
CA VAL A 48 2.80 -0.41 4.59
C VAL A 48 2.21 1.00 4.73
N THR A 49 3.05 2.01 4.56
CA THR A 49 2.64 3.43 4.51
C THR A 49 2.97 4.03 3.15
N LEU A 50 2.08 4.89 2.66
CA LEU A 50 2.31 5.78 1.51
C LEU A 50 2.68 7.21 1.95
N GLY A 51 2.85 7.44 3.25
CA GLY A 51 3.09 8.74 3.87
C GLY A 51 1.82 9.52 4.21
N PHE A 52 0.80 9.49 3.35
CA PHE A 52 -0.52 10.10 3.63
C PHE A 52 -1.59 9.07 4.03
N PHE A 53 -1.31 7.78 3.86
CA PHE A 53 -2.22 6.67 4.15
C PHE A 53 -1.41 5.49 4.72
N ASP A 54 -1.85 4.96 5.86
CA ASP A 54 -1.08 4.00 6.67
C ASP A 54 -1.78 2.65 6.87
N ASP A 55 -3.07 2.54 6.53
CA ASP A 55 -3.89 1.35 6.78
C ASP A 55 -3.81 0.36 5.60
N ILE A 56 -2.59 -0.04 5.25
CA ILE A 56 -2.28 -1.02 4.21
C ILE A 56 -1.64 -2.25 4.83
N LEU A 57 -2.24 -3.42 4.63
CA LEU A 57 -1.76 -4.69 5.17
C LEU A 57 -1.48 -5.69 4.05
N ILE A 58 -0.32 -6.33 4.09
CA ILE A 58 0.02 -7.48 3.25
C ILE A 58 0.02 -8.72 4.15
N PRO A 59 -1.03 -9.56 4.10
CA PRO A 59 -1.13 -10.71 4.97
C PRO A 59 -0.12 -11.81 4.60
N PRO A 60 0.26 -12.68 5.54
CA PRO A 60 1.29 -13.70 5.35
C PRO A 60 0.97 -14.70 4.23
N ALA A 61 -0.32 -14.97 4.01
CA ALA A 61 -0.78 -15.91 2.97
C ALA A 61 -0.43 -15.47 1.54
N VAL A 62 -0.13 -14.19 1.33
CA VAL A 62 0.20 -13.60 0.01
C VAL A 62 1.59 -12.97 0.00
N LEU A 63 2.46 -13.38 0.92
CA LEU A 63 3.89 -13.13 0.86
C LEU A 63 4.59 -14.09 -0.11
N GLN A 64 5.85 -13.79 -0.43
CA GLN A 64 6.70 -14.68 -1.20
C GLN A 64 6.94 -15.99 -0.44
N HIS A 65 6.86 -17.12 -1.13
CA HIS A 65 7.04 -18.44 -0.51
C HIS A 65 8.42 -19.02 -0.86
N PRO A 66 9.12 -19.66 0.09
CA PRO A 66 8.78 -19.80 1.52
C PRO A 66 9.13 -18.54 2.35
N SER A 67 8.22 -18.10 3.24
CA SER A 67 8.49 -17.00 4.19
C SER A 67 8.28 -17.40 5.65
N ARG A 68 9.03 -16.78 6.57
CA ARG A 68 8.89 -16.95 8.03
C ARG A 68 8.85 -15.60 8.73
N PHE A 69 8.17 -15.53 9.88
CA PHE A 69 8.19 -14.36 10.76
C PHE A 69 9.22 -14.58 11.87
N GLU A 70 10.17 -13.67 11.99
CA GLU A 70 11.17 -13.67 13.06
C GLU A 70 10.72 -12.72 14.17
N GLU A 71 10.42 -13.27 15.34
CA GLU A 71 9.87 -12.50 16.46
C GLU A 71 10.91 -11.59 17.12
N THR A 72 12.18 -12.00 17.10
CA THR A 72 13.27 -11.24 17.71
C THR A 72 13.53 -9.94 16.96
N GLU A 73 13.47 -9.98 15.64
CA GLU A 73 13.68 -8.83 14.76
C GLU A 73 12.38 -8.11 14.38
N GLN A 74 11.23 -8.70 14.72
CA GLN A 74 9.90 -8.22 14.28
C GLN A 74 9.87 -8.00 12.76
N ALA A 75 10.40 -8.97 12.00
CA ALA A 75 10.56 -8.87 10.55
C ALA A 75 10.07 -10.14 9.85
N TRP A 76 9.56 -9.98 8.63
CA TRP A 76 9.28 -11.10 7.74
C TRP A 76 10.52 -11.39 6.90
N VAL A 77 10.87 -12.67 6.77
CA VAL A 77 12.02 -13.15 6.01
C VAL A 77 11.53 -14.04 4.89
N TRP A 78 11.95 -13.73 3.66
CA TRP A 78 11.77 -14.59 2.51
C TRP A 78 13.00 -15.48 2.33
N GLU A 79 12.80 -16.80 2.38
CA GLU A 79 13.84 -17.81 2.15
C GLU A 79 13.93 -18.11 0.66
N TYR A 80 14.81 -17.42 -0.06
CA TYR A 80 15.03 -17.70 -1.48
C TYR A 80 15.87 -18.98 -1.63
N PRO A 81 15.36 -20.04 -2.28
CA PRO A 81 16.13 -21.26 -2.53
C PRO A 81 17.15 -21.02 -3.65
N LEU A 82 18.43 -21.32 -3.40
CA LEU A 82 19.48 -21.30 -4.42
C LEU A 82 19.62 -22.67 -5.08
N GLU A 83 20.03 -22.70 -6.34
CA GLU A 83 20.24 -23.93 -7.12
C GLU A 83 21.30 -24.86 -6.49
N ASP A 84 22.25 -24.31 -5.73
CA ASP A 84 23.32 -25.06 -5.06
C ASP A 84 22.88 -25.68 -3.71
N GLY A 85 21.57 -25.70 -3.43
CA GLY A 85 20.99 -26.23 -2.18
C GLY A 85 21.12 -25.30 -0.98
N GLY A 86 21.70 -24.11 -1.16
CA GLY A 86 21.72 -23.03 -0.17
C GLY A 86 20.38 -22.29 -0.07
N LYS A 87 20.23 -21.47 0.97
CA LYS A 87 19.11 -20.54 1.14
C LYS A 87 19.65 -19.14 1.33
N HIS A 88 19.02 -18.15 0.72
CA HIS A 88 19.32 -16.75 0.94
C HIS A 88 18.14 -16.08 1.63
N ASP A 89 18.39 -15.60 2.84
CA ASP A 89 17.39 -14.93 3.65
C ASP A 89 17.29 -13.45 3.24
N LEU A 90 16.13 -13.07 2.73
CA LEU A 90 15.80 -11.71 2.34
C LEU A 90 14.86 -11.10 3.37
N PHE A 91 15.39 -10.18 4.16
CA PHE A 91 14.67 -9.52 5.24
C PHE A 91 13.80 -8.39 4.71
N MET A 92 12.62 -8.23 5.30
CA MET A 92 11.71 -7.11 5.04
C MET A 92 11.85 -6.06 6.15
N ASP A 93 12.83 -5.17 5.97
CA ASP A 93 13.19 -4.17 6.97
C ASP A 93 12.25 -2.96 6.99
N ILE A 94 12.07 -2.39 8.18
CA ILE A 94 11.25 -1.18 8.38
C ILE A 94 11.89 0.00 7.64
N GLY A 95 11.06 0.76 6.94
CA GLY A 95 11.45 1.95 6.18
C GLY A 95 11.87 1.67 4.74
N GLU A 96 12.05 0.41 4.35
CA GLU A 96 12.38 0.06 2.97
C GLU A 96 11.20 0.23 2.02
N ASN A 97 11.51 0.55 0.76
CA ASN A 97 10.51 0.69 -0.28
C ASN A 97 10.05 -0.70 -0.74
N ILE A 98 8.75 -0.94 -0.65
CA ILE A 98 8.09 -2.18 -1.04
C ILE A 98 7.09 -1.90 -2.16
N LYS A 99 7.17 -2.68 -3.23
CA LYS A 99 6.22 -2.69 -4.34
C LYS A 99 5.22 -3.81 -4.12
N PHE A 100 3.94 -3.48 -4.04
CA PHE A 100 2.88 -4.44 -3.80
C PHE A 100 1.73 -4.22 -4.77
N ARG A 101 0.97 -5.29 -5.04
CA ARG A 101 -0.26 -5.22 -5.82
C ARG A 101 -1.45 -5.14 -4.88
N VAL A 102 -2.36 -4.22 -5.12
CA VAL A 102 -3.62 -4.11 -4.38
C VAL A 102 -4.51 -5.32 -4.72
N THR A 103 -4.94 -6.07 -3.72
CA THR A 103 -5.79 -7.24 -3.90
C THR A 103 -7.21 -7.03 -3.39
N GLY A 104 -7.41 -6.10 -2.47
CA GLY A 104 -8.73 -5.79 -1.94
C GLY A 104 -8.77 -4.50 -1.14
N GLU A 105 -9.98 -4.01 -0.93
CA GLU A 105 -10.29 -2.86 -0.08
C GLU A 105 -11.47 -3.20 0.83
N VAL A 106 -11.47 -2.66 2.04
CA VAL A 106 -12.58 -2.81 2.99
C VAL A 106 -12.92 -1.45 3.57
N PHE A 107 -14.21 -1.13 3.54
CA PHE A 107 -14.77 0.02 4.24
C PHE A 107 -15.55 -0.46 5.46
N GLU A 108 -15.17 0.04 6.63
CA GLU A 108 -15.89 -0.21 7.86
C GLU A 108 -16.65 1.06 8.28
N GLU A 109 -17.91 0.90 8.66
CA GLU A 109 -18.70 2.02 9.16
C GLU A 109 -18.20 2.43 10.56
N ALA A 110 -17.56 3.60 10.62
CA ALA A 110 -17.09 4.21 11.87
C ALA A 110 -18.13 5.17 12.48
N SER A 111 -19.38 5.12 12.02
CA SER A 111 -20.48 5.85 12.66
C SER A 111 -20.57 5.43 14.12
N PRO A 112 -20.71 6.38 15.07
CA PRO A 112 -20.97 6.01 16.45
C PRO A 112 -22.17 5.08 16.52
N VAL A 113 -21.99 3.86 17.06
CA VAL A 113 -23.09 2.91 17.21
C VAL A 113 -24.00 3.39 18.35
N GLY A 114 -25.00 4.20 17.98
CA GLY A 114 -26.29 4.33 18.65
C GLY A 114 -26.39 5.04 20.01
N GLY A 115 -26.99 6.23 19.99
CA GLY A 115 -27.94 6.71 21.00
C GLY A 115 -27.36 7.51 22.17
N TYR A 116 -28.03 8.61 22.51
CA TYR A 116 -27.92 9.23 23.83
C TYR A 116 -28.23 8.14 24.87
N THR A 117 -27.22 7.54 25.47
CA THR A 117 -27.42 6.57 26.54
C THR A 117 -28.02 7.31 27.72
N LEU A 118 -29.28 7.01 28.03
CA LEU A 118 -29.83 7.32 29.34
C LEU A 118 -29.01 6.54 30.38
N PRO A 119 -28.77 7.12 31.57
CA PRO A 119 -27.62 6.79 32.41
C PRO A 119 -27.77 5.50 33.25
N ASP A 120 -28.19 4.38 32.66
CA ASP A 120 -28.36 3.13 33.45
C ASP A 120 -27.80 1.83 32.87
N ASP A 121 -27.25 1.79 31.65
CA ASP A 121 -26.59 0.57 31.15
C ASP A 121 -25.07 0.63 31.33
N LYS A 122 -24.62 0.30 32.56
CA LYS A 122 -23.21 0.12 32.94
C LYS A 122 -22.54 -1.13 32.33
N ASN A 123 -22.89 -1.51 31.09
CA ASN A 123 -22.25 -2.63 30.41
C ASN A 123 -22.01 -2.42 28.91
N SER A 124 -22.10 -1.18 28.40
CA SER A 124 -21.77 -0.85 27.00
C SER A 124 -20.59 0.12 26.88
N LEU A 125 -19.53 -0.12 27.65
CA LEU A 125 -18.30 0.69 27.65
C LEU A 125 -17.08 -0.03 27.03
N THR A 126 -17.27 -1.18 26.39
CA THR A 126 -16.15 -2.02 25.90
C THR A 126 -16.21 -2.33 24.41
N ALA A 127 -16.86 -1.50 23.59
CA ALA A 127 -16.85 -1.67 22.13
C ALA A 127 -16.63 -0.35 21.37
N THR A 128 -15.77 0.53 21.89
CA THR A 128 -14.97 1.40 21.02
C THR A 128 -13.85 0.55 20.43
N THR A 129 -14.19 -0.44 19.59
CA THR A 129 -13.16 -1.06 18.77
C THR A 129 -12.70 0.01 17.78
N ASP A 130 -11.44 0.42 17.90
CA ASP A 130 -10.68 1.25 16.96
C ASP A 130 -10.73 0.63 15.55
N LYS A 131 -11.88 0.76 14.89
CA LYS A 131 -12.10 0.24 13.55
C LYS A 131 -11.63 1.29 12.56
N THR A 132 -10.50 1.03 11.91
CA THR A 132 -10.08 1.87 10.78
C THR A 132 -11.18 1.84 9.71
N PRO A 133 -11.73 3.00 9.31
CA PRO A 133 -12.85 3.07 8.39
C PRO A 133 -12.50 2.63 6.97
N TYR A 134 -11.22 2.68 6.59
CA TYR A 134 -10.77 2.28 5.27
C TYR A 134 -9.44 1.52 5.38
N LYS A 135 -9.44 0.26 4.92
CA LYS A 135 -8.27 -0.63 4.92
C LYS A 135 -8.01 -1.16 3.52
N ILE A 136 -6.75 -1.25 3.15
CA ILE A 136 -6.30 -1.78 1.85
C ILE A 136 -5.48 -3.04 2.10
N PHE A 137 -5.72 -4.06 1.28
CA PHE A 137 -4.96 -5.29 1.29
C PHE A 137 -4.05 -5.36 0.06
N GLY A 138 -2.80 -5.75 0.28
CA GLY A 138 -1.80 -5.94 -0.76
C GLY A 138 -1.32 -7.39 -0.85
N ALA A 139 -0.66 -7.72 -1.96
CA ALA A 139 0.07 -8.97 -2.16
C ALA A 139 1.44 -8.71 -2.80
N ILE A 140 2.39 -9.61 -2.51
CA ILE A 140 3.75 -9.57 -3.06
C ILE A 140 4.23 -10.95 -3.53
N ASN A 141 3.32 -11.91 -3.74
CA ASN A 141 3.62 -13.29 -4.13
C ASN A 141 3.95 -13.48 -5.62
N GLU A 142 4.12 -12.40 -6.38
CA GLU A 142 4.46 -12.43 -7.80
C GLU A 142 5.87 -11.90 -8.04
N SER A 143 6.51 -12.35 -9.11
CA SER A 143 7.83 -11.88 -9.52
C SER A 143 7.82 -10.37 -9.80
N GLY A 144 8.87 -9.66 -9.37
CA GLY A 144 8.99 -8.21 -9.50
C GLY A 144 8.24 -7.38 -8.44
N LEU A 145 7.53 -8.04 -7.51
CA LEU A 145 6.95 -7.43 -6.30
C LEU A 145 7.83 -7.70 -5.06
N GLY A 146 7.57 -7.01 -3.96
CA GLY A 146 8.40 -7.03 -2.76
C GLY A 146 9.32 -5.82 -2.69
N LEU A 147 10.42 -5.94 -1.94
CA LEU A 147 11.35 -4.82 -1.77
C LEU A 147 12.04 -4.49 -3.09
N LEU A 148 12.24 -3.19 -3.36
CA LEU A 148 12.92 -2.76 -4.58
C LEU A 148 14.38 -3.22 -4.61
N SER A 149 15.01 -3.39 -3.44
CA SER A 149 16.38 -3.88 -3.28
C SER A 149 16.57 -5.30 -3.81
N TRP A 150 15.54 -6.15 -3.76
CA TRP A 150 15.61 -7.53 -4.24
C TRP A 150 15.80 -7.65 -5.75
N TRP A 151 15.36 -6.64 -6.50
CA TRP A 151 15.34 -6.64 -7.96
C TRP A 151 16.38 -5.71 -8.57
N ALA A 152 17.22 -5.06 -7.76
CA ALA A 152 18.16 -4.06 -8.25
C ALA A 152 19.30 -4.67 -9.11
N GLN A 153 19.68 -5.93 -8.88
CA GLN A 153 20.71 -6.61 -9.66
C GLN A 153 20.25 -6.93 -11.09
N ASP A 154 19.00 -7.38 -11.27
CA ASP A 154 18.48 -7.77 -12.59
C ASP A 154 18.37 -6.58 -13.55
N ASN A 155 18.06 -5.38 -13.04
CA ASN A 155 17.91 -4.16 -13.85
C ASN A 155 19.25 -3.58 -14.35
N ALA A 156 20.39 -4.02 -13.81
CA ALA A 156 21.70 -3.59 -14.26
C ALA A 156 22.17 -4.35 -15.51
N GLN A 157 21.66 -5.56 -15.75
CA GLN A 157 22.08 -6.41 -16.87
C GLN A 157 21.43 -6.01 -18.20
N ASP A 158 20.25 -5.38 -18.17
CA ASP A 158 19.52 -4.94 -19.38
C ASP A 158 20.00 -3.60 -19.98
N ASN A 159 20.88 -2.86 -19.27
CA ASN A 159 21.41 -1.57 -19.74
C ASN A 159 22.79 -1.65 -20.42
N VAL A 160 23.35 -2.85 -20.61
CA VAL A 160 24.73 -3.02 -21.14
C VAL A 160 24.78 -3.57 -22.57
N ASN A 161 23.65 -3.99 -23.17
CA ASN A 161 23.62 -4.52 -24.54
C ASN A 161 23.18 -3.50 -25.60
N GLY A 162 23.32 -2.20 -25.32
CA GLY A 162 22.77 -1.12 -26.15
C GLY A 162 23.72 -0.46 -27.16
N ASP A 163 25.01 -0.31 -26.86
CA ASP A 163 25.90 0.53 -27.68
C ASP A 163 27.38 0.07 -27.58
N ASP A 164 27.84 -0.69 -28.58
CA ASP A 164 29.22 -0.89 -29.08
C ASP A 164 29.13 -2.01 -30.14
N ASP A 165 29.59 -1.95 -31.38
CA ASP A 165 30.61 -1.12 -32.03
C ASP A 165 30.55 -1.42 -33.56
N GLY A 166 30.94 -0.49 -34.43
CA GLY A 166 31.01 -0.78 -35.87
C GLY A 166 31.24 0.42 -36.80
N GLU A 167 32.22 1.27 -36.47
CA GLU A 167 32.79 2.24 -37.40
C GLU A 167 33.61 1.47 -38.46
N ASP A 168 33.16 1.48 -39.72
CA ASP A 168 34.00 1.09 -40.87
C ASP A 168 33.83 2.13 -41.99
N GLY A 169 34.86 2.95 -42.15
CA GLY A 169 35.02 3.85 -43.28
C GLY A 169 35.36 3.08 -44.55
N ILE A 170 34.72 3.45 -45.66
CA ILE A 170 35.21 3.12 -47.00
C ILE A 170 35.28 4.42 -47.80
N GLU A 171 36.52 4.74 -48.20
CA GLU A 171 36.88 5.76 -49.18
C GLU A 171 36.13 5.54 -50.50
N GLU A 172 35.47 6.56 -51.02
CA GLU A 172 34.98 6.55 -52.40
C GLU A 172 35.86 7.43 -53.28
N ASN A 173 36.59 6.76 -54.16
CA ASN A 173 37.43 7.33 -55.20
C ASN A 173 36.63 7.23 -56.52
N THR A 174 36.13 8.35 -57.07
CA THR A 174 35.99 8.70 -58.51
C THR A 174 35.39 10.09 -58.65
#